data_AF-A0AAD7TJ94-F1
#
_entry.id   AF-A0AAD7TJ94-F1
#
_cell.length_a   1.000
_cell.length_b   1.000
_cell.length_c   1.000
_cell.angle_alpha   90.00
_cell.angle_beta   90.00
_cell.angle_gamma   90.00
#
_symmetry.space_group_name_H-M   'P 1'
#
loop_
_entity.id
_entity.type
_entity.pdbx_description
1 polymer ?
#
loop_
_entity_poly.entity_id
_entity_poly.type
_entity_poly.pdbx_seq_one_letter_code
_entity_poly.pdbx_strand_id
1 'polypeptide(L)'
;MSKRIRIFTEEDVAKHASSSSCWVTRNGKVYDVTKFLPDHPGGDDYILKYGGKDVGAIMKDAAEHDHSDSAYDMLDEFVIGRVGVGETLVSEDWEATDDFEPDETDTTADFEKNQFLDLRRPLFMQVWEANFTKSYYLQQVHQPRHLVDSPRLFGPWYLEMFTRTAWYVVPSIWLPIAGYLFVRSLVQFSIGSYSLPPFSVDPAAPLKAALAGHIAPAAFTYALPCFLFGNLVWTILEYIFHRFLFHIDALLPDHPAALTIHFLMHGIHHYLPMDRLRLVMPPVMFAFLSYPMTRLAHLLFPPSMANSIIAGSYVFYVLYDCMHYALHHTRLPAYVRDMKKYHLAHHYKNFDLGFGVTSKIWDYVFNTVLPV
;
A
#
# COMPACT_ATOMS: atom_id res chain seq x y z
N MET A 1 0.11 30.59 -12.26
CA MET A 1 0.01 29.22 -11.72
C MET A 1 -0.67 29.32 -10.37
N SER A 2 -1.87 28.79 -10.21
CA SER A 2 -2.56 28.77 -8.91
C SER A 2 -1.66 28.04 -7.91
N LYS A 3 -1.24 28.69 -6.82
CA LYS A 3 -0.58 28.02 -5.69
C LYS A 3 -1.57 26.93 -5.23
N ARG A 4 -1.29 25.66 -5.50
CA ARG A 4 -2.13 24.55 -5.03
C ARG A 4 -2.12 24.62 -3.51
N ILE A 5 -3.29 24.73 -2.88
CA ILE A 5 -3.44 24.80 -1.43
C ILE A 5 -2.92 23.48 -0.85
N ARG A 6 -2.08 23.54 0.19
CA ARG A 6 -1.57 22.34 0.87
C ARG A 6 -2.62 21.83 1.86
N ILE A 7 -2.81 20.51 1.96
CA ILE A 7 -3.77 19.91 2.90
C ILE A 7 -3.01 19.18 4.01
N PHE A 8 -3.41 19.43 5.26
CA PHE A 8 -2.80 18.97 6.51
C PHE A 8 -3.81 18.15 7.34
N THR A 9 -3.31 17.31 8.25
CA THR A 9 -4.15 16.69 9.30
C THR A 9 -4.19 17.57 10.55
N GLU A 10 -5.16 17.36 11.44
CA GLU A 10 -5.19 18.04 12.75
C GLU A 10 -3.93 17.74 13.57
N GLU A 11 -3.42 16.51 13.49
CA GLU A 11 -2.18 16.11 14.15
C GLU A 11 -0.94 16.84 13.61
N ASP A 12 -0.93 17.21 12.32
CA ASP A 12 0.15 18.04 11.79
C ASP A 12 0.13 19.42 12.44
N VAL A 13 -1.04 20.05 12.50
CA VAL A 13 -1.20 21.38 13.11
C VAL A 13 -0.83 21.33 14.60
N ALA A 14 -1.24 20.28 15.32
CA ALA A 14 -0.96 20.10 16.74
C ALA A 14 0.55 20.06 17.09
N LYS A 15 1.42 19.69 16.14
CA LYS A 15 2.88 19.71 16.32
C LYS A 15 3.47 21.13 16.36
N HIS A 16 2.72 22.13 15.89
CA HIS A 16 3.14 23.52 15.79
C HIS A 16 2.47 24.37 16.88
N ALA A 17 2.87 24.11 18.14
CA ALA A 17 2.28 24.73 19.33
C ALA A 17 3.31 25.50 20.19
N SER A 18 4.41 26.00 19.62
CA SER A 18 5.48 26.69 20.34
C SER A 18 5.82 28.05 19.74
N SER A 19 6.59 28.88 20.46
CA SER A 19 7.02 30.20 19.98
C SER A 19 7.93 30.15 18.75
N SER A 20 8.64 29.04 18.54
CA SER A 20 9.45 28.82 17.34
C SER A 20 8.65 28.24 16.17
N SER A 21 7.45 27.72 16.42
CA SER A 21 6.54 27.23 15.39
C SER A 21 5.11 27.14 15.92
N CYS A 22 4.29 28.13 15.57
CA CYS A 22 2.92 28.29 16.07
C CYS A 22 1.95 28.36 14.90
N TRP A 23 1.15 27.30 14.73
CA TRP A 23 0.08 27.26 13.74
C TRP A 23 -1.27 27.26 14.44
N VAL A 24 -2.28 27.81 13.77
CA VAL A 24 -3.67 27.79 14.25
C VAL A 24 -4.60 27.43 13.10
N THR A 25 -5.81 26.98 13.43
CA THR A 25 -6.84 26.67 12.44
C THR A 25 -8.07 27.55 12.62
N ARG A 26 -8.75 27.86 11.51
CA ARG A 26 -10.04 28.57 11.54
C ARG A 26 -10.79 28.30 10.25
N ASN A 27 -12.04 27.87 10.35
CA ASN A 27 -12.92 27.57 9.21
C ASN A 27 -12.25 26.61 8.21
N GLY A 28 -11.54 25.59 8.70
CA GLY A 28 -10.84 24.60 7.88
C GLY A 28 -9.57 25.09 7.18
N LYS A 29 -9.16 26.35 7.35
CA LYS A 29 -7.86 26.88 6.89
C LYS A 29 -6.81 26.72 8.00
N VAL A 30 -5.55 26.53 7.60
CA VAL A 30 -4.37 26.45 8.47
C VAL A 30 -3.52 27.70 8.27
N TYR A 31 -3.09 28.33 9.36
CA TYR A 31 -2.33 29.58 9.36
C TYR A 31 -1.03 29.42 10.15
N ASP A 32 0.08 29.87 9.57
CA ASP A 32 1.37 29.96 10.27
C ASP A 32 1.55 31.36 10.84
N VAL A 33 1.21 31.52 12.11
CA VAL A 33 1.28 32.80 12.84
C VAL A 33 2.60 32.99 13.58
N THR A 34 3.60 32.12 13.37
CA THR A 34 4.88 32.14 14.09
C THR A 34 5.56 33.50 14.01
N LYS A 35 5.60 34.10 12.83
CA LYS A 35 6.23 35.42 12.62
C LYS A 35 5.39 36.58 13.15
N PHE A 36 4.09 36.35 13.34
CA PHE A 36 3.15 37.35 13.82
C PHE A 36 3.07 37.42 15.35
N LEU A 37 3.51 36.37 16.05
CA LEU A 37 3.53 36.32 17.52
C LEU A 37 4.00 37.64 18.20
N PRO A 38 5.18 38.22 17.87
CA PRO A 38 5.67 39.44 18.52
C PRO A 38 4.86 40.70 18.13
N ASP A 39 4.13 40.65 17.03
CA ASP A 39 3.35 41.77 16.49
C ASP A 39 1.89 41.72 16.93
N HIS A 40 1.48 40.68 17.67
CA HIS A 40 0.10 40.53 18.16
C HIS A 40 -0.21 41.59 19.23
N PRO A 41 -1.21 42.49 19.01
CA PRO A 41 -1.52 43.57 19.95
C PRO A 41 -1.93 43.10 21.36
N GLY A 42 -2.49 41.89 21.47
CA GLY A 42 -2.86 41.28 22.74
C GLY A 42 -1.72 40.55 23.46
N GLY A 43 -0.53 40.44 22.85
CA GLY A 43 0.61 39.67 23.35
C GLY A 43 0.66 38.24 22.80
N ASP A 44 1.87 37.71 22.64
CA ASP A 44 2.14 36.36 22.10
C ASP A 44 1.62 35.23 22.99
N ASP A 45 1.65 35.42 24.31
CA ASP A 45 1.16 34.45 25.30
C ASP A 45 -0.28 33.97 25.06
N TYR A 46 -1.15 34.81 24.50
CA TYR A 46 -2.54 34.43 24.22
C TYR A 46 -2.64 33.52 23.01
N ILE A 47 -1.88 33.79 21.94
CA ILE A 47 -1.85 32.92 20.76
C ILE A 47 -1.23 31.57 21.13
N LEU A 48 -0.16 31.56 21.93
CA LEU A 48 0.54 30.34 22.32
C LEU A 48 -0.33 29.34 23.09
N LYS A 49 -1.33 29.80 23.86
CA LYS A 49 -2.31 28.90 24.53
C LYS A 49 -3.15 28.09 23.53
N TYR A 50 -3.31 28.63 22.32
CA TYR A 50 -4.09 28.05 21.23
C TYR A 50 -3.22 27.56 20.06
N GLY A 51 -1.89 27.57 20.20
CA GLY A 51 -1.00 26.94 19.25
C GLY A 51 -1.39 25.48 19.01
N GLY A 52 -1.54 25.12 17.74
CA GLY A 52 -1.99 23.80 17.29
C GLY A 52 -3.51 23.55 17.37
N LYS A 53 -4.34 24.57 17.63
CA LYS A 53 -5.80 24.42 17.84
C LYS A 53 -6.63 25.32 16.91
N ASP A 54 -7.94 25.05 16.84
CA ASP A 54 -8.90 25.93 16.20
C ASP A 54 -9.17 27.17 17.06
N VAL A 55 -9.06 28.35 16.45
CA VAL A 55 -9.24 29.65 17.10
C VAL A 55 -10.54 30.35 16.70
N GLY A 56 -11.41 29.70 15.91
CA GLY A 56 -12.61 30.32 15.37
C GLY A 56 -13.60 30.79 16.44
N ALA A 57 -13.73 30.02 17.52
CA ALA A 57 -14.59 30.37 18.65
C ALA A 57 -13.97 31.47 19.52
N ILE A 58 -12.68 31.35 19.85
CA ILE A 58 -12.03 32.29 20.78
C ILE A 58 -11.82 33.68 20.18
N MET A 59 -11.59 33.78 18.86
CA MET A 59 -11.47 35.08 18.19
C MET A 59 -12.77 35.90 18.20
N LYS A 60 -13.91 35.27 18.46
CA LYS A 60 -15.24 35.88 18.59
C LYS A 60 -15.70 36.02 20.04
N ASP A 61 -14.87 35.63 21.00
CA ASP A 61 -15.24 35.66 22.40
C ASP A 61 -15.14 37.08 22.96
N ALA A 62 -16.30 37.68 23.25
CA ALA A 62 -16.39 39.01 23.83
C ALA A 62 -15.80 39.09 25.26
N ALA A 63 -15.62 37.97 25.95
CA ALA A 63 -15.02 37.92 27.28
C ALA A 63 -13.48 37.97 27.24
N GLU A 64 -12.85 37.51 26.15
CA GLU A 64 -11.41 37.69 25.92
C GLU A 64 -11.14 38.97 25.13
N HIS A 65 -11.54 38.99 23.85
CA HIS A 65 -11.50 40.15 22.96
C HIS A 65 -12.16 39.78 21.62
N ASP A 66 -13.21 40.50 21.22
CA ASP A 66 -13.80 40.31 19.90
C ASP A 66 -12.94 40.99 18.83
N HIS A 67 -12.43 40.21 17.89
CA HIS A 67 -11.54 40.68 16.85
C HIS A 67 -12.30 41.41 15.73
N SER A 68 -11.76 42.54 15.27
CA SER A 68 -12.30 43.29 14.13
C SER A 68 -12.20 42.54 12.79
N ASP A 69 -13.01 42.93 11.81
CA ASP A 69 -12.95 42.40 10.43
C ASP A 69 -11.53 42.47 9.83
N SER A 70 -10.82 43.58 10.04
CA SER A 70 -9.44 43.75 9.57
C SER A 70 -8.45 42.74 10.16
N ALA A 71 -8.69 42.24 11.38
CA ALA A 71 -7.84 41.22 11.99
C ALA A 71 -8.04 39.86 11.32
N TYR A 72 -9.25 39.55 10.87
CA TYR A 72 -9.52 38.37 10.08
C TYR A 72 -8.89 38.45 8.68
N ASP A 73 -8.90 39.61 8.05
CA ASP A 73 -8.24 39.85 6.76
C ASP A 73 -6.71 39.70 6.88
N MET A 74 -6.13 40.21 7.96
CA MET A 74 -4.70 40.05 8.26
C MET A 74 -4.32 38.58 8.47
N LEU A 75 -5.16 37.80 9.17
CA LEU A 75 -4.91 36.37 9.38
C LEU A 75 -4.83 35.61 8.04
N ASP A 76 -5.61 36.00 7.03
CA ASP A 76 -5.59 35.37 5.71
C ASP A 76 -4.25 35.52 4.97
N GLU A 77 -3.40 36.50 5.34
CA GLU A 77 -2.03 36.61 4.81
C GLU A 77 -1.10 35.48 5.29
N PHE A 78 -1.41 34.88 6.44
CA PHE A 78 -0.64 33.80 7.05
C PHE A 78 -1.13 32.40 6.64
N VAL A 79 -2.05 32.30 5.68
CA VAL A 79 -2.61 31.01 5.28
C VAL A 79 -1.56 30.14 4.57
N ILE A 80 -1.37 28.92 5.08
CA ILE A 80 -0.44 27.93 4.52
C ILE A 80 -1.16 26.72 3.92
N GLY A 81 -2.44 26.53 4.24
CA GLY A 81 -3.21 25.40 3.72
C GLY A 81 -4.60 25.23 4.32
N ARG A 82 -5.10 23.99 4.28
CA ARG A 82 -6.38 23.55 4.83
C ARG A 82 -6.24 22.27 5.63
N VAL A 83 -7.16 22.03 6.56
CA VAL A 83 -7.25 20.77 7.31
C VAL A 83 -8.11 19.78 6.52
N GLY A 84 -7.65 18.55 6.37
CA GLY A 84 -8.40 17.43 5.81
C GLY A 84 -9.23 16.70 6.87
N VAL A 85 -10.28 16.02 6.43
CA VAL A 85 -11.18 15.28 7.32
C VAL A 85 -10.65 13.85 7.54
N GLY A 86 -10.51 13.44 8.80
CA GLY A 86 -10.22 12.05 9.15
C GLY A 86 -11.48 11.35 9.69
N GLU A 87 -11.77 10.15 9.21
CA GLU A 87 -12.93 9.36 9.68
C GLU A 87 -12.56 7.93 10.05
N THR A 88 -13.11 7.46 11.16
CA THR A 88 -13.14 6.03 11.51
C THR A 88 -14.27 5.36 10.72
N LEU A 89 -13.95 4.43 9.83
CA LEU A 89 -14.92 3.82 8.92
C LEU A 89 -15.84 2.81 9.60
N VAL A 90 -15.31 2.06 10.57
CA VAL A 90 -16.01 0.97 11.26
C VAL A 90 -15.77 1.05 12.76
N SER A 91 -16.69 0.49 13.55
CA SER A 91 -16.55 0.43 15.00
C SER A 91 -15.45 -0.56 15.44
N GLU A 92 -14.99 -0.43 16.68
CA GLU A 92 -13.96 -1.34 17.23
C GLU A 92 -14.41 -2.80 17.31
N ASP A 93 -15.71 -3.06 17.39
CA ASP A 93 -16.35 -4.38 17.42
C ASP A 93 -16.78 -4.88 16.03
N TRP A 94 -16.43 -4.15 14.95
CA TRP A 94 -16.79 -4.54 13.61
C TRP A 94 -16.04 -5.80 13.15
N GLU A 95 -16.78 -6.72 12.56
CA GLU A 95 -16.28 -7.88 11.83
C GLU A 95 -16.90 -7.95 10.44
N ALA A 96 -16.10 -8.27 9.43
CA ALA A 96 -16.60 -8.53 8.09
C ALA A 96 -17.51 -9.78 8.05
N THR A 97 -18.65 -9.67 7.36
CA THR A 97 -19.50 -10.81 7.04
C THR A 97 -18.90 -11.66 5.91
N ASP A 98 -19.37 -12.91 5.76
CA ASP A 98 -18.87 -13.83 4.73
C ASP A 98 -19.13 -13.30 3.29
N ASP A 99 -20.18 -12.51 3.17
CA ASP A 99 -20.78 -11.86 2.02
C ASP A 99 -20.66 -10.34 2.10
N PHE A 100 -19.62 -9.84 2.80
CA PHE A 100 -19.34 -8.42 2.89
C PHE A 100 -19.14 -7.80 1.50
N GLU A 101 -19.98 -6.83 1.18
CA GLU A 101 -19.87 -5.95 0.02
C GLU A 101 -20.09 -4.51 0.52
N PRO A 102 -19.14 -3.59 0.29
CA PRO A 102 -19.30 -2.20 0.69
C PRO A 102 -20.30 -1.46 -0.20
N ASP A 103 -20.98 -0.46 0.34
CA ASP A 103 -21.85 0.42 -0.43
C ASP A 103 -21.05 1.23 -1.46
N GLU A 104 -21.68 1.55 -2.59
CA GLU A 104 -21.07 2.40 -3.63
C GLU A 104 -20.81 3.81 -3.08
N THR A 105 -19.62 4.32 -3.35
CA THR A 105 -19.23 5.68 -2.94
C THR A 105 -19.89 6.72 -3.85
N ASP A 106 -20.62 7.67 -3.27
CA ASP A 106 -20.99 8.89 -3.98
C ASP A 106 -19.74 9.72 -4.26
N THR A 107 -19.25 9.61 -5.50
CA THR A 107 -18.01 10.25 -5.94
C THR A 107 -18.01 11.78 -5.84
N THR A 108 -19.17 12.43 -5.91
CA THR A 108 -19.25 13.88 -5.81
C THR A 108 -19.20 14.30 -4.35
N ALA A 109 -20.01 13.65 -3.50
CA ALA A 109 -19.99 13.91 -2.06
C ALA A 109 -18.64 13.57 -1.42
N ASP A 110 -18.00 12.47 -1.81
CA ASP A 110 -16.67 12.08 -1.33
C ASP A 110 -15.62 13.15 -1.67
N PHE A 111 -15.59 13.61 -2.92
CA PHE A 111 -14.62 14.63 -3.32
C PHE A 111 -14.89 15.98 -2.62
N GLU A 112 -16.15 16.40 -2.54
CA GLU A 112 -16.54 17.65 -1.87
C GLU A 112 -16.13 17.64 -0.40
N LYS A 113 -16.40 16.54 0.30
CA LYS A 113 -16.09 16.35 1.72
C LYS A 113 -14.59 16.21 1.98
N ASN A 114 -13.94 15.26 1.30
CA ASN A 114 -12.60 14.83 1.66
C ASN A 114 -11.51 15.61 0.94
N GLN A 115 -11.79 16.19 -0.24
CA GLN A 115 -10.82 16.92 -1.08
C GLN A 115 -9.57 16.10 -1.44
N PHE A 116 -9.69 14.76 -1.52
CA PHE A 116 -8.58 13.86 -1.83
C PHE A 116 -8.45 13.59 -3.33
N LEU A 117 -9.13 12.58 -3.88
CA LEU A 117 -9.09 12.25 -5.30
C LEU A 117 -10.49 12.32 -5.90
N ASP A 118 -10.62 12.97 -7.06
CA ASP A 118 -11.85 12.96 -7.84
C ASP A 118 -11.94 11.66 -8.64
N LEU A 119 -12.71 10.70 -8.12
CA LEU A 119 -12.93 9.38 -8.71
C LEU A 119 -13.57 9.40 -10.10
N ARG A 120 -14.14 10.54 -10.52
CA ARG A 120 -14.72 10.74 -11.87
C ARG A 120 -13.64 11.00 -12.93
N ARG A 121 -12.40 11.26 -12.50
CA ARG A 121 -11.25 11.63 -13.34
C ARG A 121 -10.10 10.64 -13.19
N PRO A 122 -9.16 10.57 -14.15
CA PRO A 122 -7.97 9.72 -14.03
C PRO A 122 -7.15 10.02 -12.77
N LEU A 123 -6.78 9.00 -12.01
CA LEU A 123 -6.20 9.17 -10.67
C LEU A 123 -4.69 9.47 -10.66
N PHE A 124 -3.91 8.97 -11.62
CA PHE A 124 -2.43 9.06 -11.58
C PHE A 124 -1.93 10.50 -11.49
N MET A 125 -2.39 11.36 -12.40
CA MET A 125 -1.95 12.76 -12.43
C MET A 125 -2.47 13.56 -11.24
N GLN A 126 -3.57 13.13 -10.62
CA GLN A 126 -4.08 13.77 -9.40
C GLN A 126 -3.11 13.55 -8.24
N VAL A 127 -2.57 12.34 -8.07
CA VAL A 127 -1.56 12.04 -7.04
C VAL A 127 -0.20 12.64 -7.41
N TRP A 128 0.23 12.52 -8.66
CA TRP A 128 1.54 13.00 -9.12
C TRP A 128 1.70 14.52 -8.96
N GLU A 129 0.63 15.27 -9.17
CA GLU A 129 0.62 16.72 -9.03
C GLU A 129 -0.03 17.17 -7.71
N ALA A 130 -0.32 16.26 -6.79
CA ALA A 130 -0.95 16.58 -5.52
C ALA A 130 -0.05 17.50 -4.67
N ASN A 131 -0.69 18.31 -3.83
CA ASN A 131 -0.01 19.06 -2.77
C ASN A 131 -0.49 18.61 -1.39
N PHE A 132 -0.51 17.29 -1.18
CA PHE A 132 -0.88 16.68 0.10
C PHE A 132 0.34 16.62 1.02
N THR A 133 0.15 16.80 2.32
CA THR A 133 1.14 16.25 3.27
C THR A 133 1.08 14.72 3.23
N LYS A 134 2.22 14.09 3.54
CA LYS A 134 2.31 12.64 3.76
C LYS A 134 1.21 12.11 4.67
N SER A 135 1.03 12.73 5.83
CA SER A 135 0.04 12.35 6.85
C SER A 135 -1.38 12.39 6.31
N TYR A 136 -1.76 13.46 5.61
CA TYR A 136 -3.09 13.56 5.00
C TYR A 136 -3.28 12.51 3.89
N TYR A 137 -2.25 12.32 3.05
CA TYR A 137 -2.28 11.26 2.03
C TYR A 137 -2.45 9.87 2.66
N LEU A 138 -1.69 9.54 3.71
CA LEU A 138 -1.75 8.24 4.39
C LEU A 138 -3.10 8.02 5.09
N GLN A 139 -3.65 9.07 5.70
CA GLN A 139 -5.00 9.02 6.27
C GLN A 139 -6.06 8.72 5.20
N GLN A 140 -5.98 9.36 4.03
CA GLN A 140 -7.00 9.22 2.99
C GLN A 140 -6.84 7.97 2.14
N VAL A 141 -5.61 7.56 1.81
CA VAL A 141 -5.37 6.39 0.95
C VAL A 141 -5.75 5.09 1.65
N HIS A 142 -5.64 5.03 2.98
CA HIS A 142 -6.05 3.89 3.79
C HIS A 142 -7.52 3.95 4.23
N GLN A 143 -8.30 4.87 3.67
CA GLN A 143 -9.74 4.90 3.83
C GLN A 143 -10.40 4.37 2.55
N PRO A 144 -10.86 3.09 2.55
CA PRO A 144 -11.54 2.49 1.43
C PRO A 144 -12.68 3.31 0.82
N ARG A 145 -12.67 3.40 -0.51
CA ARG A 145 -13.80 3.80 -1.37
C ARG A 145 -14.22 2.59 -2.21
N HIS A 146 -15.43 2.64 -2.74
CA HIS A 146 -15.97 1.60 -3.59
C HIS A 146 -16.62 2.18 -4.85
N LEU A 147 -16.30 1.58 -5.99
CA LEU A 147 -16.92 1.83 -7.28
C LEU A 147 -17.29 0.48 -7.90
N VAL A 148 -18.40 0.45 -8.62
CA VAL A 148 -18.84 -0.73 -9.37
C VAL A 148 -17.81 -1.11 -10.44
N ASP A 149 -17.28 -0.10 -11.14
CA ASP A 149 -16.28 -0.26 -12.18
C ASP A 149 -14.89 0.18 -11.73
N SER A 150 -13.86 -0.48 -12.26
CA SER A 150 -12.46 -0.09 -12.05
C SER A 150 -12.23 1.35 -12.56
N PRO A 151 -11.85 2.32 -11.70
CA PRO A 151 -11.64 3.70 -12.14
C PRO A 151 -10.50 3.82 -13.13
N ARG A 152 -10.37 4.96 -13.80
CA ARG A 152 -9.22 5.20 -14.69
C ARG A 152 -8.03 5.66 -13.87
N LEU A 153 -6.87 5.08 -14.12
CA LEU A 153 -5.61 5.57 -13.57
C LEU A 153 -5.01 6.63 -14.51
N PHE A 154 -5.09 6.42 -15.83
CA PHE A 154 -4.53 7.29 -16.85
C PHE A 154 -5.62 7.94 -17.73
N GLY A 155 -5.30 9.13 -18.27
CA GLY A 155 -6.16 9.80 -19.25
C GLY A 155 -6.23 9.04 -20.57
N PRO A 156 -5.08 8.72 -21.21
CA PRO A 156 -5.06 7.87 -22.38
C PRO A 156 -5.49 6.44 -22.06
N TRP A 157 -6.60 6.00 -22.66
CA TRP A 157 -7.24 4.70 -22.36
C TRP A 157 -6.30 3.51 -22.56
N TYR A 158 -5.37 3.58 -23.51
CA TYR A 158 -4.48 2.47 -23.83
C TYR A 158 -3.46 2.21 -22.72
N LEU A 159 -3.17 3.18 -21.84
CA LEU A 159 -2.27 2.95 -20.71
C LEU A 159 -2.92 2.11 -19.60
N GLU A 160 -4.25 2.00 -19.59
CA GLU A 160 -4.98 1.17 -18.62
C GLU A 160 -4.61 -0.31 -18.71
N MET A 161 -4.16 -0.78 -19.89
CA MET A 161 -3.75 -2.17 -20.11
C MET A 161 -2.60 -2.60 -19.17
N PHE A 162 -1.79 -1.65 -18.69
CA PHE A 162 -0.69 -1.91 -17.76
C PHE A 162 -1.10 -1.83 -16.29
N THR A 163 -2.32 -1.39 -16.01
CA THR A 163 -2.82 -1.13 -14.65
C THR A 163 -3.90 -2.09 -14.20
N ARG A 164 -4.51 -2.81 -15.16
CA ARG A 164 -5.62 -3.72 -14.94
C ARG A 164 -5.12 -5.15 -15.07
N THR A 165 -4.95 -5.83 -13.94
CA THR A 165 -4.45 -7.19 -13.89
C THR A 165 -5.53 -8.10 -13.34
N ALA A 166 -6.08 -8.98 -14.19
CA ALA A 166 -7.03 -9.99 -13.74
C ALA A 166 -6.33 -11.07 -12.91
N TRP A 167 -7.03 -11.66 -11.94
CA TRP A 167 -6.46 -12.65 -11.01
C TRP A 167 -5.74 -13.82 -11.70
N TYR A 168 -6.25 -14.30 -12.83
CA TYR A 168 -5.70 -15.45 -13.56
C TYR A 168 -4.40 -15.13 -14.31
N VAL A 169 -4.04 -13.85 -14.47
CA VAL A 169 -2.78 -13.43 -15.10
C VAL A 169 -1.58 -13.94 -14.30
N VAL A 170 -1.67 -13.87 -12.96
CA VAL A 170 -0.61 -14.32 -12.04
C VAL A 170 -0.28 -15.81 -12.23
N PRO A 171 -1.21 -16.77 -12.06
CA PRO A 171 -0.90 -18.18 -12.28
C PRO A 171 -0.50 -18.48 -13.74
N SER A 172 -1.10 -17.80 -14.72
CA SER A 172 -0.82 -18.04 -16.15
C SER A 172 0.62 -17.69 -16.54
N ILE A 173 1.22 -16.69 -15.91
CA ILE A 173 2.60 -16.26 -16.20
C ILE A 173 3.59 -17.01 -15.31
N TRP A 174 3.33 -17.05 -14.00
CA TRP A 174 4.36 -17.43 -13.04
C TRP A 174 4.45 -18.93 -12.79
N LEU A 175 3.36 -19.70 -12.94
CA LEU A 175 3.43 -21.17 -12.81
C LEU A 175 4.27 -21.82 -13.92
N PRO A 176 4.15 -21.45 -15.22
CA PRO A 176 5.06 -21.97 -16.24
C PRO A 176 6.53 -21.65 -15.97
N ILE A 177 6.83 -20.44 -15.48
CA ILE A 177 8.20 -20.04 -15.12
C ILE A 177 8.71 -20.87 -13.93
N ALA A 178 7.91 -21.05 -12.88
CA ALA A 178 8.27 -21.87 -11.74
C ALA A 178 8.48 -23.34 -12.15
N GLY A 179 7.60 -23.90 -12.99
CA GLY A 179 7.75 -25.24 -13.54
C GLY A 179 9.02 -25.41 -14.35
N TYR A 180 9.35 -24.43 -15.22
CA TYR A 180 10.60 -24.40 -15.97
C TYR A 180 11.84 -24.42 -15.05
N LEU A 181 11.84 -23.57 -14.02
CA LEU A 181 12.95 -23.50 -13.04
C LEU A 181 13.08 -24.79 -12.23
N PHE A 182 11.97 -25.43 -11.86
CA PHE A 182 11.98 -26.69 -11.14
C PHE A 182 12.53 -27.84 -12.01
N VAL A 183 12.10 -27.96 -13.28
CA VAL A 183 12.66 -28.94 -14.22
C VAL A 183 14.16 -28.69 -14.44
N ARG A 184 14.57 -27.42 -14.57
CA ARG A 184 15.98 -27.04 -14.66
C ARG A 184 16.78 -27.50 -13.44
N SER A 185 16.24 -27.29 -12.24
CA SER A 185 16.84 -27.76 -11.00
C SER A 185 17.01 -29.28 -10.97
N LEU A 186 15.97 -30.04 -11.35
CA LEU A 186 16.01 -31.51 -11.38
C LEU A 186 17.12 -32.04 -12.31
N VAL A 187 17.25 -31.48 -13.51
CA VAL A 187 18.33 -31.84 -14.43
C VAL A 187 19.69 -31.46 -13.84
N GLN A 188 19.83 -30.27 -13.26
CA GLN A 188 21.08 -29.83 -12.65
C GLN A 188 21.50 -30.67 -11.43
N PHE A 189 20.55 -31.18 -10.64
CA PHE A 189 20.86 -32.16 -9.60
C PHE A 189 21.25 -33.53 -10.15
N SER A 190 20.81 -33.87 -11.37
CA SER A 190 21.09 -35.16 -12.00
C SER A 190 22.45 -35.21 -12.69
N ILE A 191 22.80 -34.15 -13.44
CA ILE A 191 23.99 -34.14 -14.31
C ILE A 191 24.98 -32.99 -14.01
N GLY A 192 24.76 -32.24 -12.93
CA GLY A 192 25.67 -31.23 -12.41
C GLY A 192 25.10 -29.81 -12.39
N SER A 193 25.43 -29.03 -11.36
CA SER A 193 24.78 -27.74 -11.09
C SER A 193 24.93 -26.71 -12.23
N TYR A 194 26.05 -26.76 -12.95
CA TYR A 194 26.39 -25.85 -14.05
C TYR A 194 26.23 -26.49 -15.43
N SER A 195 25.52 -27.61 -15.53
CA SER A 195 25.37 -28.41 -16.76
C SER A 195 24.55 -27.75 -17.86
N LEU A 196 23.67 -26.79 -17.53
CA LEU A 196 22.72 -26.20 -18.47
C LEU A 196 23.09 -24.76 -18.83
N PRO A 197 23.00 -24.38 -20.12
CA PRO A 197 23.24 -23.01 -20.56
C PRO A 197 22.16 -22.05 -20.02
N PRO A 198 22.43 -20.73 -19.98
CA PRO A 198 21.42 -19.73 -19.62
C PRO A 198 20.19 -19.78 -20.54
N PHE A 199 19.04 -19.29 -20.05
CA PHE A 199 17.78 -19.26 -20.81
C PHE A 199 17.91 -18.52 -22.16
N SER A 200 18.71 -17.45 -22.22
CA SER A 200 18.94 -16.67 -23.45
C SER A 200 19.70 -17.43 -24.54
N VAL A 201 20.36 -18.54 -24.21
CA VAL A 201 21.16 -19.34 -25.16
C VAL A 201 20.36 -20.53 -25.67
N ASP A 202 19.77 -21.33 -24.78
CA ASP A 202 18.84 -22.40 -25.15
C ASP A 202 17.72 -22.50 -24.12
N PRO A 203 16.57 -21.84 -24.36
CA PRO A 203 15.44 -21.85 -23.43
C PRO A 203 14.78 -23.24 -23.33
N ALA A 204 15.01 -24.13 -24.29
CA ALA A 204 14.46 -25.48 -24.26
C ALA A 204 15.42 -26.50 -23.61
N ALA A 205 16.64 -26.11 -23.22
CA ALA A 205 17.66 -27.05 -22.71
C ALA A 205 17.19 -27.92 -21.53
N PRO A 206 16.53 -27.37 -20.47
CA PRO A 206 16.02 -28.21 -19.38
C PRO A 206 15.00 -29.24 -19.85
N LEU A 207 14.09 -28.85 -20.74
CA LEU A 207 13.03 -29.73 -21.23
C LEU A 207 13.59 -30.81 -22.16
N LYS A 208 14.52 -30.46 -23.06
CA LYS A 208 15.23 -31.43 -23.91
C LYS A 208 15.96 -32.47 -23.05
N ALA A 209 16.68 -32.02 -22.02
CA ALA A 209 17.40 -32.90 -21.12
C ALA A 209 16.45 -33.82 -20.32
N ALA A 210 15.33 -33.27 -19.82
CA ALA A 210 14.29 -34.04 -19.15
C ALA A 210 13.70 -35.13 -20.06
N LEU A 211 13.34 -34.77 -21.30
CA LEU A 211 12.78 -35.69 -22.30
C LEU A 211 13.80 -36.76 -22.75
N ALA A 212 15.10 -36.44 -22.72
CA ALA A 212 16.17 -37.40 -22.97
C ALA A 212 16.46 -38.33 -21.77
N GLY A 213 15.69 -38.24 -20.67
CA GLY A 213 15.84 -39.10 -19.50
C GLY A 213 16.94 -38.67 -18.53
N HIS A 214 17.44 -37.44 -18.61
CA HIS A 214 18.48 -36.92 -17.72
C HIS A 214 17.96 -36.42 -16.36
N ILE A 215 16.82 -36.94 -15.89
CA ILE A 215 16.33 -36.71 -14.52
C ILE A 215 16.49 -38.00 -13.73
N ALA A 216 17.50 -38.04 -12.86
CA ALA A 216 17.68 -39.13 -11.93
C ALA A 216 16.58 -39.09 -10.86
N PRO A 217 16.01 -40.24 -10.42
CA PRO A 217 15.03 -40.27 -9.33
C PRO A 217 15.54 -39.60 -8.04
N ALA A 218 16.84 -39.72 -7.75
CA ALA A 218 17.48 -39.08 -6.60
C ALA A 218 17.47 -37.54 -6.68
N ALA A 219 17.28 -36.92 -7.86
CA ALA A 219 17.21 -35.46 -7.94
C ALA A 219 16.03 -34.88 -7.14
N PHE A 220 14.92 -35.61 -7.04
CA PHE A 220 13.75 -35.18 -6.28
C PHE A 220 14.01 -35.11 -4.78
N THR A 221 14.89 -35.95 -4.22
CA THR A 221 15.20 -35.93 -2.78
C THR A 221 15.96 -34.67 -2.37
N TYR A 222 16.65 -34.02 -3.31
CA TYR A 222 17.33 -32.75 -3.09
C TYR A 222 16.49 -31.55 -3.53
N ALA A 223 15.82 -31.65 -4.67
CA ALA A 223 15.03 -30.56 -5.23
C ALA A 223 13.79 -30.26 -4.38
N LEU A 224 13.06 -31.27 -3.90
CA LEU A 224 11.82 -31.05 -3.16
C LEU A 224 12.02 -30.31 -1.83
N PRO A 225 13.00 -30.66 -0.97
CA PRO A 225 13.29 -29.85 0.22
C PRO A 225 13.68 -28.41 -0.11
N CYS A 226 14.46 -28.18 -1.17
CA CYS A 226 14.80 -26.83 -1.61
C CYS A 226 13.56 -26.05 -2.07
N PHE A 227 12.63 -26.71 -2.77
CA PHE A 227 11.36 -26.12 -3.18
C PHE A 227 10.49 -25.75 -1.97
N LEU A 228 10.35 -26.66 -0.99
CA LEU A 228 9.61 -26.39 0.25
C LEU A 228 10.27 -25.30 1.10
N PHE A 229 11.59 -25.23 1.12
CA PHE A 229 12.31 -24.11 1.71
C PHE A 229 11.99 -22.80 0.99
N GLY A 230 11.88 -22.81 -0.34
CA GLY A 230 11.38 -21.68 -1.12
C GLY A 230 9.98 -21.23 -0.74
N ASN A 231 9.06 -22.17 -0.44
CA ASN A 231 7.73 -21.84 0.10
C ASN A 231 7.83 -21.10 1.44
N LEU A 232 8.65 -21.61 2.37
CA LEU A 232 8.88 -20.96 3.66
C LEU A 232 9.47 -19.55 3.49
N VAL A 233 10.49 -19.40 2.64
CA VAL A 233 11.10 -18.10 2.31
C VAL A 233 10.05 -17.12 1.80
N TRP A 234 9.11 -17.57 0.95
CA TRP A 234 8.04 -16.69 0.49
C TRP A 234 7.18 -16.17 1.65
N THR A 235 6.78 -17.00 2.61
CA THR A 235 5.96 -16.50 3.74
C THR A 235 6.64 -15.39 4.53
N ILE A 236 7.98 -15.42 4.61
CA ILE A 236 8.78 -14.35 5.23
C ILE A 236 8.80 -13.11 4.33
N LEU A 237 9.02 -13.29 3.02
CA LEU A 237 9.03 -12.19 2.06
C LEU A 237 7.66 -11.51 1.96
N GLU A 238 6.57 -12.26 2.00
CA GLU A 238 5.20 -11.75 2.09
C GLU A 238 5.09 -10.77 3.26
N TYR A 239 5.43 -11.21 4.47
CA TYR A 239 5.35 -10.39 5.66
C TYR A 239 6.25 -9.15 5.56
N ILE A 240 7.50 -9.32 5.10
CA ILE A 240 8.46 -8.22 4.98
C ILE A 240 7.99 -7.19 3.94
N PHE A 241 7.57 -7.63 2.76
CA PHE A 241 7.10 -6.73 1.73
C PHE A 241 5.83 -6.03 2.15
N HIS A 242 4.87 -6.75 2.74
CA HIS A 242 3.62 -6.14 3.16
C HIS A 242 3.85 -5.08 4.25
N ARG A 243 4.63 -5.40 5.29
CA ARG A 243 4.86 -4.50 6.42
C ARG A 243 5.82 -3.35 6.12
N PHE A 244 6.94 -3.59 5.45
CA PHE A 244 8.03 -2.62 5.36
C PHE A 244 8.17 -1.95 3.99
N LEU A 245 7.54 -2.50 2.96
CA LEU A 245 7.61 -1.96 1.61
C LEU A 245 6.26 -1.41 1.14
N PHE A 246 5.19 -2.17 1.33
CA PHE A 246 3.84 -1.78 0.96
C PHE A 246 3.28 -0.78 1.97
N HIS A 247 3.45 -1.02 3.27
CA HIS A 247 3.21 -0.05 4.35
C HIS A 247 4.47 0.71 4.77
N ILE A 248 5.19 1.28 3.80
CA ILE A 248 6.39 2.10 4.11
C ILE A 248 6.03 3.41 4.85
N ASP A 249 4.76 3.81 4.83
CA ASP A 249 4.03 4.83 5.61
C ASP A 249 4.90 5.76 6.48
N ALA A 250 5.41 5.27 7.61
CA ALA A 250 6.20 6.06 8.54
C ALA A 250 7.45 6.70 7.87
N LEU A 251 8.12 5.94 7.01
CA LEU A 251 9.34 6.33 6.29
C LEU A 251 9.07 6.98 4.92
N LEU A 252 7.80 7.06 4.49
CA LEU A 252 7.45 7.69 3.22
C LEU A 252 7.90 9.17 3.20
N PRO A 253 8.62 9.64 2.17
CA PRO A 253 8.94 11.05 2.04
C PRO A 253 7.70 11.90 1.73
N ASP A 254 7.66 13.12 2.25
CA ASP A 254 6.60 14.10 1.94
C ASP A 254 6.82 14.75 0.57
N HIS A 255 6.71 13.95 -0.48
CA HIS A 255 6.97 14.34 -1.87
C HIS A 255 6.00 13.63 -2.84
N PRO A 256 5.35 14.34 -3.79
CA PRO A 256 4.31 13.75 -4.65
C PRO A 256 4.74 12.50 -5.42
N ALA A 257 5.99 12.46 -5.92
CA ALA A 257 6.51 11.27 -6.59
C ALA A 257 6.60 10.05 -5.65
N ALA A 258 6.95 10.25 -4.38
CA ALA A 258 6.98 9.17 -3.40
C ALA A 258 5.57 8.69 -3.05
N LEU A 259 4.62 9.61 -2.85
CA LEU A 259 3.21 9.29 -2.65
C LEU A 259 2.64 8.50 -3.83
N THR A 260 3.02 8.88 -5.06
CA THR A 260 2.59 8.19 -6.29
C THR A 260 3.15 6.77 -6.36
N ILE A 261 4.44 6.57 -6.03
CA ILE A 261 5.03 5.23 -6.01
C ILE A 261 4.31 4.35 -4.98
N HIS A 262 4.08 4.86 -3.77
CA HIS A 262 3.33 4.14 -2.74
C HIS A 262 1.89 3.82 -3.18
N PHE A 263 1.20 4.79 -3.80
CA PHE A 263 -0.14 4.60 -4.36
C PHE A 263 -0.18 3.46 -5.40
N LEU A 264 0.81 3.40 -6.31
CA LEU A 264 0.87 2.35 -7.34
C LEU A 264 1.27 0.98 -6.81
N MET A 265 1.99 0.92 -5.68
CA MET A 265 2.46 -0.33 -5.10
C MET A 265 1.37 -1.04 -4.29
N HIS A 266 0.76 -0.33 -3.34
CA HIS A 266 -0.25 -0.90 -2.45
C HIS A 266 -1.36 0.07 -2.05
N GLY A 267 -1.09 1.38 -2.05
CA GLY A 267 -2.09 2.37 -1.64
C GLY A 267 -3.38 2.31 -2.46
N ILE A 268 -3.32 2.08 -3.77
CA ILE A 268 -4.52 1.93 -4.61
C ILE A 268 -5.39 0.73 -4.20
N HIS A 269 -4.76 -0.33 -3.67
CA HIS A 269 -5.50 -1.49 -3.18
C HIS A 269 -6.24 -1.15 -1.88
N HIS A 270 -5.60 -0.46 -0.92
CA HIS A 270 -6.31 0.02 0.28
C HIS A 270 -7.39 1.05 -0.03
N TYR A 271 -7.14 1.92 -1.02
CA TYR A 271 -8.09 2.95 -1.41
C TYR A 271 -9.31 2.37 -2.15
N LEU A 272 -9.14 1.28 -2.90
CA LEU A 272 -10.17 0.62 -3.69
C LEU A 272 -10.08 -0.92 -3.54
N PRO A 273 -10.35 -1.48 -2.34
CA PRO A 273 -10.05 -2.88 -2.00
C PRO A 273 -10.85 -3.89 -2.83
N MET A 274 -12.04 -3.48 -3.30
CA MET A 274 -12.94 -4.32 -4.10
C MET A 274 -12.77 -4.12 -5.62
N ASP A 275 -11.75 -3.37 -6.09
CA ASP A 275 -11.41 -3.31 -7.51
C ASP A 275 -10.70 -4.62 -7.94
N ARG A 276 -11.48 -5.48 -8.62
CA ARG A 276 -11.04 -6.79 -9.12
C ARG A 276 -9.82 -6.75 -10.05
N LEU A 277 -9.50 -5.59 -10.63
CA LEU A 277 -8.38 -5.45 -11.57
C LEU A 277 -7.14 -4.78 -10.96
N ARG A 278 -7.21 -4.35 -9.69
CA ARG A 278 -6.13 -3.60 -9.00
C ARG A 278 -5.77 -4.15 -7.63
N LEU A 279 -5.93 -5.45 -7.48
CA LEU A 279 -5.55 -6.19 -6.28
C LEU A 279 -4.27 -6.98 -6.50
N VAL A 280 -4.27 -7.87 -7.50
CA VAL A 280 -3.12 -8.75 -7.75
C VAL A 280 -1.95 -7.98 -8.33
N MET A 281 -0.74 -8.42 -8.03
CA MET A 281 0.43 -7.67 -8.45
C MET A 281 0.61 -7.72 -9.97
N PRO A 282 0.72 -6.56 -10.68
CA PRO A 282 1.03 -6.55 -12.09
C PRO A 282 2.37 -7.27 -12.37
N PRO A 283 2.47 -8.08 -13.45
CA PRO A 283 3.66 -8.89 -13.72
C PRO A 283 4.96 -8.08 -13.81
N VAL A 284 4.91 -6.86 -14.35
CA VAL A 284 6.07 -5.96 -14.44
C VAL A 284 6.58 -5.57 -13.05
N MET A 285 5.67 -5.29 -12.12
CA MET A 285 6.01 -4.93 -10.74
C MET A 285 6.59 -6.14 -9.99
N PHE A 286 5.97 -7.31 -10.11
CA PHE A 286 6.51 -8.53 -9.50
C PHE A 286 7.88 -8.91 -10.08
N ALA A 287 8.09 -8.77 -11.39
CA ALA A 287 9.39 -9.01 -12.02
C ALA A 287 10.48 -8.09 -11.42
N PHE A 288 10.16 -6.83 -11.22
CA PHE A 288 11.07 -5.87 -10.60
C PHE A 288 11.40 -6.21 -9.14
N LEU A 289 10.39 -6.52 -8.32
CA LEU A 289 10.57 -6.86 -6.90
C LEU A 289 11.27 -8.21 -6.70
N SER A 290 10.97 -9.20 -7.54
CA SER A 290 11.55 -10.53 -7.44
C SER A 290 12.99 -10.60 -7.98
N TYR A 291 13.37 -9.72 -8.91
CA TYR A 291 14.72 -9.70 -9.49
C TYR A 291 15.85 -9.72 -8.44
N PRO A 292 15.95 -8.78 -7.49
CA PRO A 292 17.00 -8.81 -6.47
C PRO A 292 16.96 -10.08 -5.61
N MET A 293 15.78 -10.63 -5.34
CA MET A 293 15.62 -11.87 -4.56
C MET A 293 16.16 -13.10 -5.32
N THR A 294 15.88 -13.20 -6.62
CA THR A 294 16.42 -14.30 -7.44
C THR A 294 17.93 -14.20 -7.59
N ARG A 295 18.48 -12.98 -7.73
CA ARG A 295 19.93 -12.75 -7.73
C ARG A 295 20.58 -13.15 -6.42
N LEU A 296 19.95 -12.83 -5.30
CA LEU A 296 20.43 -13.23 -3.97
C LEU A 296 20.43 -14.75 -3.81
N ALA A 297 19.38 -15.45 -4.25
CA ALA A 297 19.35 -16.90 -4.20
C ALA A 297 20.51 -17.54 -4.99
N HIS A 298 20.81 -17.02 -6.19
CA HIS A 298 21.95 -17.48 -7.00
C HIS A 298 23.32 -17.07 -6.45
N LEU A 299 23.39 -16.06 -5.60
CA LEU A 299 24.61 -15.67 -4.89
C LEU A 299 24.88 -16.62 -3.71
N LEU A 300 23.83 -17.00 -2.99
CA LEU A 300 23.92 -17.80 -1.76
C LEU A 300 24.01 -19.32 -2.03
N PHE A 301 23.41 -19.79 -3.12
CA PHE A 301 23.26 -21.23 -3.38
C PHE A 301 23.76 -21.62 -4.77
N PRO A 302 24.24 -22.88 -4.94
CA PRO A 302 24.51 -23.44 -6.27
C PRO A 302 23.26 -23.35 -7.16
N PRO A 303 23.41 -23.19 -8.49
CA PRO A 303 22.28 -23.01 -9.40
C PRO A 303 21.18 -24.07 -9.28
N SER A 304 21.53 -25.34 -9.05
CA SER A 304 20.57 -26.43 -8.83
C SER A 304 19.64 -26.15 -7.65
N MET A 305 20.19 -25.73 -6.50
CA MET A 305 19.41 -25.39 -5.30
C MET A 305 18.63 -24.10 -5.50
N ALA A 306 19.32 -23.04 -5.99
CA ALA A 306 18.72 -21.72 -6.20
C ALA A 306 17.48 -21.79 -7.10
N ASN A 307 17.55 -22.52 -8.22
CA ASN A 307 16.41 -22.68 -9.13
C ASN A 307 15.23 -23.40 -8.47
N SER A 308 15.47 -24.37 -7.59
CA SER A 308 14.38 -25.05 -6.86
C SER A 308 13.74 -24.13 -5.81
N ILE A 309 14.57 -23.38 -5.07
CA ILE A 309 14.10 -22.40 -4.07
C ILE A 309 13.25 -21.33 -4.76
N ILE A 310 13.74 -20.74 -5.86
CA ILE A 310 12.99 -19.74 -6.63
C ILE A 310 11.69 -20.33 -7.16
N ALA A 311 11.70 -21.55 -7.70
CA ALA A 311 10.49 -22.22 -8.16
C ALA A 311 9.46 -22.38 -7.03
N GLY A 312 9.90 -22.82 -5.85
CA GLY A 312 9.06 -22.93 -4.66
C GLY A 312 8.49 -21.57 -4.24
N SER A 313 9.33 -20.54 -4.15
CA SER A 313 8.88 -19.20 -3.79
C SER A 313 7.87 -18.64 -4.81
N TYR A 314 8.07 -18.86 -6.11
CA TYR A 314 7.13 -18.42 -7.14
C TYR A 314 5.79 -19.15 -7.08
N VAL A 315 5.77 -20.46 -6.82
CA VAL A 315 4.51 -21.20 -6.62
C VAL A 315 3.76 -20.68 -5.39
N PHE A 316 4.46 -20.41 -4.29
CA PHE A 316 3.81 -19.87 -3.10
C PHE A 316 3.38 -18.41 -3.28
N TYR A 317 4.12 -17.60 -4.03
CA TYR A 317 3.66 -16.28 -4.47
C TYR A 317 2.33 -16.35 -5.21
N VAL A 318 2.20 -17.27 -6.19
CA VAL A 318 0.93 -17.45 -6.91
C VAL A 318 -0.19 -17.83 -5.94
N LEU A 319 0.08 -18.72 -4.97
CA LEU A 319 -0.87 -19.07 -3.91
C LEU A 319 -1.26 -17.84 -3.08
N TYR A 320 -0.30 -17.03 -2.66
CA TYR A 320 -0.53 -15.79 -1.92
C TYR A 320 -1.44 -14.83 -2.69
N ASP A 321 -1.12 -14.51 -3.94
CA ASP A 321 -1.84 -13.49 -4.71
C ASP A 321 -3.27 -13.97 -5.05
N CYS A 322 -3.42 -15.26 -5.36
CA CYS A 322 -4.74 -15.87 -5.58
C CYS A 322 -5.56 -15.94 -4.29
N MET A 323 -4.93 -16.26 -3.15
CA MET A 323 -5.59 -16.26 -1.84
C MET A 323 -6.02 -14.84 -1.49
N HIS A 324 -5.13 -13.85 -1.61
CA HIS A 324 -5.40 -12.44 -1.39
C HIS A 324 -6.62 -11.98 -2.21
N TYR A 325 -6.64 -12.30 -3.51
CA TYR A 325 -7.79 -12.00 -4.37
C TYR A 325 -9.08 -12.65 -3.86
N ALA A 326 -9.02 -13.92 -3.47
CA ALA A 326 -10.18 -14.67 -3.01
C ALA A 326 -10.70 -14.21 -1.64
N LEU A 327 -9.84 -13.69 -0.75
CA LEU A 327 -10.26 -13.10 0.53
C LEU A 327 -11.19 -11.90 0.32
N HIS A 328 -10.97 -11.10 -0.73
CA HIS A 328 -11.84 -9.97 -1.07
C HIS A 328 -13.07 -10.39 -1.87
N HIS A 329 -12.93 -11.29 -2.86
CA HIS A 329 -13.93 -11.44 -3.92
C HIS A 329 -14.71 -12.76 -3.92
N THR A 330 -14.43 -13.66 -2.97
CA THR A 330 -15.01 -15.00 -2.96
C THR A 330 -15.67 -15.32 -1.61
N ARG A 331 -16.75 -16.10 -1.66
CA ARG A 331 -17.30 -16.78 -0.48
C ARG A 331 -16.46 -18.01 -0.19
N LEU A 332 -15.64 -17.93 0.84
CA LEU A 332 -14.63 -18.93 1.16
C LEU A 332 -15.14 -20.04 2.09
N PRO A 333 -14.56 -21.26 2.04
CA PRO A 333 -14.92 -22.35 2.95
C PRO A 333 -14.52 -22.05 4.40
N ALA A 334 -15.14 -22.77 5.35
CA ALA A 334 -14.99 -22.52 6.80
C ALA A 334 -13.55 -22.34 7.30
N TYR A 335 -12.61 -23.15 6.80
CA TYR A 335 -11.23 -23.15 7.28
C TYR A 335 -10.40 -21.92 6.86
N VAL A 336 -10.88 -21.10 5.91
CA VAL A 336 -10.22 -19.85 5.47
C VAL A 336 -11.05 -18.60 5.72
N ARG A 337 -12.30 -18.74 6.21
CA ARG A 337 -13.16 -17.58 6.54
C ARG A 337 -12.56 -16.69 7.63
N ASP A 338 -11.88 -17.26 8.60
CA ASP A 338 -11.16 -16.49 9.63
C ASP A 338 -10.08 -15.58 9.02
N MET A 339 -9.33 -16.07 8.02
CA MET A 339 -8.38 -15.22 7.30
C MET A 339 -9.07 -14.14 6.47
N LYS A 340 -10.27 -14.39 5.94
CA LYS A 340 -11.05 -13.34 5.23
C LYS A 340 -11.41 -12.21 6.17
N LYS A 341 -11.97 -12.53 7.34
CA LYS A 341 -12.29 -11.54 8.37
C LYS A 341 -11.06 -10.75 8.80
N TYR A 342 -9.96 -11.46 9.05
CA TYR A 342 -8.70 -10.86 9.46
C TYR A 342 -8.13 -9.89 8.44
N HIS A 343 -8.10 -10.30 7.16
CA HIS A 343 -7.57 -9.44 6.10
C HIS A 343 -8.50 -8.26 5.80
N LEU A 344 -9.83 -8.45 5.84
CA LEU A 344 -10.76 -7.33 5.70
C LEU A 344 -10.67 -6.36 6.88
N ALA A 345 -10.45 -6.84 8.10
CA ALA A 345 -10.20 -5.97 9.25
C ALA A 345 -8.90 -5.17 9.09
N HIS A 346 -7.86 -5.74 8.46
CA HIS A 346 -6.67 -4.97 8.09
C HIS A 346 -7.01 -3.80 7.13
N HIS A 347 -7.91 -3.99 6.17
CA HIS A 347 -8.35 -2.92 5.25
C HIS A 347 -9.26 -1.87 5.89
N TYR A 348 -10.26 -2.30 6.67
CA TYR A 348 -11.36 -1.44 7.10
C TYR A 348 -11.26 -0.97 8.55
N LYS A 349 -10.52 -1.71 9.41
CA LYS A 349 -10.43 -1.44 10.86
C LYS A 349 -9.05 -0.90 11.24
N ASN A 350 -7.96 -1.59 10.90
CA ASN A 350 -6.61 -1.16 11.26
C ASN A 350 -5.54 -1.71 10.30
N PHE A 351 -5.00 -0.83 9.45
CA PHE A 351 -3.97 -1.19 8.47
C PHE A 351 -2.55 -1.26 9.05
N ASP A 352 -2.33 -0.83 10.30
CA ASP A 352 -1.04 -0.92 10.99
C ASP A 352 -0.77 -2.32 11.60
N LEU A 353 -1.74 -3.24 11.50
CA LEU A 353 -1.68 -4.62 11.99
C LEU A 353 -2.18 -5.59 10.93
N GLY A 354 -1.91 -6.88 11.08
CA GLY A 354 -2.47 -7.91 10.19
C GLY A 354 -1.78 -8.02 8.83
N PHE A 355 -0.45 -7.97 8.81
CA PHE A 355 0.33 -8.02 7.57
C PHE A 355 0.39 -9.43 6.96
N GLY A 356 0.06 -10.48 7.70
CA GLY A 356 -0.02 -11.83 7.18
C GLY A 356 -1.31 -12.07 6.38
N VAL A 357 -1.20 -12.37 5.09
CA VAL A 357 -2.35 -12.63 4.21
C VAL A 357 -2.59 -14.13 4.06
N THR A 358 -1.53 -14.92 3.88
CA THR A 358 -1.64 -16.39 3.79
C THR A 358 -1.79 -17.04 5.16
N SER A 359 -1.21 -16.44 6.20
CA SER A 359 -1.32 -16.90 7.58
C SER A 359 -0.95 -15.81 8.58
N LYS A 360 -1.42 -15.95 9.83
CA LYS A 360 -1.10 -15.06 10.96
C LYS A 360 0.25 -15.37 11.63
N ILE A 361 1.01 -16.36 11.14
CA ILE A 361 2.20 -16.88 11.84
C ILE A 361 3.21 -15.77 12.13
N TRP A 362 3.55 -14.97 11.12
CA TRP A 362 4.52 -13.88 11.28
C TRP A 362 3.97 -12.70 12.08
N ASP A 363 2.66 -12.47 12.05
CA ASP A 363 2.03 -11.48 12.93
C ASP A 363 2.17 -11.88 14.40
N TYR A 364 1.99 -13.16 14.76
CA TYR A 364 2.24 -13.64 16.12
C TYR A 364 3.71 -13.50 16.51
N VAL A 365 4.63 -13.89 15.61
CA VAL A 365 6.08 -13.84 15.87
C VAL A 365 6.56 -12.40 16.12
N PHE A 366 6.04 -11.43 15.37
CA PHE A 366 6.49 -10.03 15.41
C PHE A 366 5.50 -9.09 16.11
N ASN A 367 4.52 -9.64 16.82
CA ASN A 367 3.51 -8.93 17.60
C ASN A 367 2.75 -7.84 16.80
N THR A 368 2.28 -8.22 15.62
CA THR A 368 1.44 -7.39 14.74
C THR A 368 0.07 -8.03 14.46
N VAL A 369 -0.39 -8.89 15.37
CA VAL A 369 -1.70 -9.54 15.25
C VAL A 369 -2.81 -8.51 15.38
N LEU A 370 -3.74 -8.53 14.43
CA LEU A 370 -4.93 -7.70 14.49
C LEU A 370 -6.01 -8.39 15.38
N PRO A 371 -6.51 -7.73 16.43
CA PRO A 371 -7.63 -8.24 17.22
C PRO A 371 -8.93 -8.11 16.42
N VAL A 372 -9.38 -9.23 15.87
CA VAL A 372 -10.65 -9.34 15.13
C VAL A 372 -11.69 -9.89 16.07
#